data_AF-A0A7J2HQW7-F1
#
_entry.id   AF-A0A7J2HQW7-F1
#
_cell.length_a   1.000
_cell.length_b   1.000
_cell.length_c   1.000
_cell.angle_alpha   90.00
_cell.angle_beta   90.00
_cell.angle_gamma   90.00
#
_symmetry.space_group_name_H-M   'P 1'
#
loop_
_entity.id
_entity.type
_entity.pdbx_description
1 polymer ?
#
loop_
_entity_poly.entity_id
_entity_poly.type
_entity_poly.pdbx_seq_one_letter_code
_entity_poly.pdbx_strand_id
1 'polypeptide(L)'
;MIRGKLLAVVAIIVIVVAVVAAYAVLNLMPQACELELVSYKFTAYSSGWRFERAIEVTLKNVGENNATISSIKVNDKDVYTWNPRWIVIHPGEIKTIYIFYPWKGEECNIKIETNVGVLEFKDKSPSFKGYDVYISNPYSFKIDEIYSINLHFADGECKANEIKVVDENGNEVLSQVWGILKYDSGYIKTATVSFKIEIEAYGARQYSILIGEQPTATGGKIDIYVERVKGSYTIVDNGALRIRFNETGRWHGCIDYFGSKDVNFAKIFYPKGAHPPEGLAFYHGLLDSMLDSEGKMYAVIQKTDIYIESEGPLLYVYTRKWKLKLLGYAYEFYAIPKGKSYIVYKFAMDVSREFGVGPGAGKPAPSEPDYRYYNPHGVGGMSIPHLSVVTGVAGLDAPYFLLDTGDIYDPLYPGIDIWVMHPVAACRDYDLGVGISILCNDPTHPIWYWHITTQKFPWFEWGASAESLRDDPAGDLSSISGVDINMLCYHGQDPSREPYALETEVVPRGGVLFREGYYSWVFVVRAMIHEDVLSTLKTMKDMYLGLEVSVNYRS
;
A
#
# COMPACT_ATOMS: atom_id res chain seq x y z
N MET A 1 49.73 -33.72 -58.38
CA MET A 1 49.95 -32.54 -57.50
C MET A 1 48.69 -31.71 -57.24
N ILE A 2 47.75 -31.59 -58.18
CA ILE A 2 46.51 -30.77 -58.03
C ILE A 2 45.47 -31.40 -57.09
N ARG A 3 45.30 -32.74 -57.10
CA ARG A 3 44.35 -33.45 -56.22
C ARG A 3 44.65 -33.33 -54.72
N GLY A 4 45.93 -33.29 -54.33
CA GLY A 4 46.33 -33.16 -52.92
C GLY A 4 46.05 -31.77 -52.34
N LYS A 5 46.17 -30.72 -53.15
CA LYS A 5 45.83 -29.33 -52.75
C LYS A 5 44.32 -29.15 -52.59
N LEU A 6 43.52 -29.79 -53.45
CA LEU A 6 42.06 -29.74 -53.36
C LEU A 6 41.54 -30.44 -52.09
N LEU A 7 42.10 -31.60 -51.75
CA LEU A 7 41.78 -32.32 -50.51
C LEU A 7 42.16 -31.52 -49.26
N ALA A 8 43.30 -30.83 -49.27
CA ALA A 8 43.72 -29.97 -48.17
C ALA A 8 42.78 -28.76 -47.98
N VAL A 9 42.34 -28.14 -49.08
CA VAL A 9 41.39 -27.01 -49.04
C VAL A 9 40.02 -27.46 -48.53
N VAL A 10 39.52 -28.61 -49.00
CA VAL A 10 38.26 -29.19 -48.51
C VAL A 10 38.36 -29.52 -47.02
N ALA A 11 39.47 -30.11 -46.56
CA ALA A 11 39.68 -30.40 -45.15
C ALA A 11 39.69 -29.13 -44.28
N ILE A 12 40.34 -28.06 -44.73
CA ILE A 12 40.35 -26.76 -44.03
C ILE A 12 38.94 -26.17 -43.94
N ILE A 13 38.17 -26.19 -45.03
CA ILE A 13 36.79 -25.70 -45.02
C ILE A 13 35.93 -26.49 -44.03
N VAL A 14 36.06 -27.82 -44.01
CA VAL A 14 35.33 -28.68 -43.05
C VAL A 14 35.70 -28.35 -41.60
N ILE A 15 36.99 -28.13 -41.31
CA ILE A 15 37.44 -27.73 -39.96
C ILE A 15 36.88 -26.36 -39.58
N VAL A 16 36.91 -25.38 -40.48
CA VAL A 16 36.36 -24.04 -40.21
C VAL A 16 34.85 -24.11 -39.95
N VAL A 17 34.11 -24.87 -40.76
CA VAL A 17 32.66 -25.08 -40.55
C VAL A 17 32.40 -25.77 -39.21
N ALA A 18 33.20 -26.77 -38.84
CA ALA A 18 33.07 -27.46 -37.55
C ALA A 18 33.37 -26.53 -36.36
N VAL A 19 34.39 -25.66 -36.46
CA VAL A 19 34.73 -24.68 -35.43
C VAL A 19 33.64 -23.62 -35.29
N VAL A 20 33.10 -23.11 -36.40
CA VAL A 20 31.99 -22.15 -36.39
C VAL A 20 30.71 -22.78 -35.83
N ALA A 21 30.42 -24.03 -36.20
CA ALA A 21 29.29 -24.78 -35.65
C ALA A 21 29.46 -25.04 -34.14
N ALA A 22 30.64 -25.45 -33.69
CA ALA A 22 30.93 -25.65 -32.27
C ALA A 22 30.83 -24.35 -31.48
N TYR A 23 31.33 -23.24 -32.02
CA TYR A 23 31.21 -21.90 -31.41
C TYR A 23 29.75 -21.45 -31.33
N ALA A 24 28.94 -21.68 -32.37
CA ALA A 24 27.51 -21.40 -32.35
C ALA A 24 26.77 -22.27 -31.32
N VAL A 25 27.07 -23.57 -31.24
CA VAL A 25 26.46 -24.46 -30.24
C VAL A 25 26.87 -24.08 -28.82
N LEU A 26 28.13 -23.71 -28.57
CA LEU A 26 28.60 -23.25 -27.25
C LEU A 26 27.95 -21.93 -26.82
N ASN A 27 27.68 -21.01 -27.76
CA ASN A 27 26.91 -19.79 -27.49
C ASN A 27 25.40 -20.03 -27.33
N LEU A 28 24.90 -21.19 -27.76
CA LEU A 28 23.50 -21.63 -27.56
C LEU A 28 23.33 -22.47 -26.30
N MET A 29 24.42 -22.92 -25.67
CA MET A 29 24.31 -23.59 -24.37
C MET A 29 23.86 -22.56 -23.32
N PRO A 30 22.86 -22.90 -22.49
CA PRO A 30 22.48 -22.04 -21.38
C PRO A 30 23.73 -21.73 -20.56
N GLN A 31 24.11 -20.45 -20.45
CA GLN A 31 25.14 -20.07 -19.51
C GLN A 31 24.68 -20.52 -18.12
N ALA A 32 25.55 -21.26 -17.42
CA ALA A 32 25.29 -21.63 -16.04
C ALA A 32 25.03 -20.34 -15.26
N CYS A 33 23.90 -20.29 -14.55
CA CYS A 33 23.56 -19.09 -13.80
C CYS A 33 24.64 -18.81 -12.76
N GLU A 34 25.11 -17.57 -12.68
CA GLU A 34 26.08 -17.15 -11.66
C GLU A 34 25.46 -17.09 -10.25
N LEU A 35 24.15 -17.37 -10.11
CA LEU A 35 23.47 -17.52 -8.83
C LEU A 35 23.30 -19.00 -8.44
N GLU A 36 23.70 -19.29 -7.21
CA GLU A 36 23.47 -20.58 -6.56
C GLU A 36 22.34 -20.46 -5.52
N LEU A 37 21.48 -21.48 -5.47
CA LEU A 37 20.48 -21.63 -4.42
C LEU A 37 21.14 -22.18 -3.15
N VAL A 38 21.21 -21.38 -2.10
CA VAL A 38 21.76 -21.79 -0.80
C VAL A 38 20.72 -22.54 0.02
N SER A 39 19.51 -21.98 0.10
CA SER A 39 18.38 -22.56 0.82
C SER A 39 17.07 -21.93 0.37
N TYR A 40 15.96 -22.60 0.63
CA TYR A 40 14.63 -22.03 0.52
C TYR A 40 13.69 -22.62 1.57
N LYS A 41 12.62 -21.89 1.90
CA LYS A 41 11.52 -22.40 2.73
C LYS A 41 10.18 -21.73 2.37
N PHE A 42 9.11 -22.52 2.40
CA PHE A 42 7.74 -22.00 2.41
C PHE A 42 7.43 -21.47 3.81
N THR A 43 7.00 -20.21 3.89
CA THR A 43 6.77 -19.54 5.18
C THR A 43 5.55 -18.64 5.15
N ALA A 44 5.03 -18.34 6.33
CA ALA A 44 4.18 -17.17 6.52
C ALA A 44 5.08 -15.97 6.77
N TYR A 45 4.77 -14.86 6.11
CA TYR A 45 5.40 -13.56 6.32
C TYR A 45 4.38 -12.64 6.99
N SER A 46 4.82 -11.95 8.04
CA SER A 46 4.05 -10.90 8.72
C SER A 46 4.76 -9.57 8.54
N SER A 47 4.01 -8.56 8.08
CA SER A 47 4.43 -7.17 8.11
C SER A 47 3.29 -6.32 8.66
N GLY A 48 3.38 -6.01 9.96
CA GLY A 48 2.31 -5.34 10.69
C GLY A 48 1.00 -6.13 10.59
N TRP A 49 0.02 -5.53 9.92
CA TRP A 49 -1.36 -6.03 9.81
C TRP A 49 -1.61 -6.82 8.51
N ARG A 50 -0.57 -7.35 7.87
CA ARG A 50 -0.67 -8.17 6.64
C ARG A 50 0.06 -9.49 6.81
N PHE A 51 -0.67 -10.56 6.51
CA PHE A 51 -0.11 -11.90 6.44
C PHE A 51 -0.09 -12.38 5.01
N GLU A 52 1.06 -12.85 4.59
CA GLU A 52 1.29 -13.39 3.26
C GLU A 52 1.95 -14.75 3.35
N ARG A 53 1.67 -15.57 2.35
CA ARG A 53 2.48 -16.74 2.08
C ARG A 53 3.65 -16.30 1.23
N ALA A 54 4.85 -16.70 1.64
CA ALA A 54 6.08 -16.39 0.95
C ALA A 54 6.90 -17.65 0.72
N ILE A 55 7.75 -17.59 -0.30
CA ILE A 55 8.87 -18.49 -0.49
C ILE A 55 10.11 -17.66 -0.17
N GLU A 56 10.72 -17.91 0.98
CA GLU A 56 11.99 -17.29 1.36
C GLU A 56 13.11 -18.03 0.64
N VAL A 57 13.87 -17.34 -0.20
CA VAL A 57 14.93 -17.92 -1.03
C VAL A 57 16.24 -17.22 -0.73
N THR A 58 17.24 -17.99 -0.31
CA THR A 58 18.60 -17.48 -0.07
C THR A 58 19.50 -17.86 -1.24
N LEU A 59 20.09 -16.84 -1.84
CA LEU A 59 20.88 -16.91 -3.07
C LEU A 59 22.31 -16.48 -2.76
N LYS A 60 23.28 -17.10 -3.43
CA LYS A 60 24.67 -16.67 -3.43
C LYS A 60 25.13 -16.38 -4.84
N ASN A 61 25.75 -15.23 -5.06
CA ASN A 61 26.44 -14.96 -6.31
C ASN A 61 27.82 -15.62 -6.28
N VAL A 62 28.01 -16.63 -7.13
CA VAL A 62 29.27 -17.39 -7.27
C VAL A 62 30.09 -16.96 -8.49
N GLY A 63 29.57 -16.02 -9.29
CA GLY A 63 30.24 -15.47 -10.45
C GLY A 63 31.06 -14.21 -10.16
N GLU A 64 31.55 -13.60 -11.24
CA GLU A 64 32.37 -12.39 -11.20
C GLU A 64 31.55 -11.13 -11.54
N ASN A 65 30.32 -11.27 -12.04
CA ASN A 65 29.45 -10.17 -12.43
C ASN A 65 28.38 -9.88 -11.37
N ASN A 66 27.87 -8.64 -11.37
CA ASN A 66 26.68 -8.31 -10.59
C ASN A 66 25.46 -9.07 -11.14
N ALA A 67 24.73 -9.75 -10.25
CA ALA A 67 23.48 -10.43 -10.59
C ALA A 67 22.29 -9.54 -10.23
N THR A 68 21.52 -9.15 -11.25
CA THR A 68 20.29 -8.37 -11.13
C THR A 68 19.11 -9.24 -11.54
N ILE A 69 18.15 -9.41 -10.63
CA ILE A 69 16.93 -10.17 -10.88
C ILE A 69 16.03 -9.36 -11.82
N SER A 70 15.72 -9.93 -12.99
CA SER A 70 14.87 -9.30 -14.00
C SER A 70 13.41 -9.79 -13.91
N SER A 71 13.19 -11.05 -13.57
CA SER A 71 11.85 -11.62 -13.36
C SER A 71 11.90 -12.81 -12.39
N ILE A 72 10.75 -13.08 -11.77
CA ILE A 72 10.53 -14.29 -10.98
C ILE A 72 9.23 -14.91 -11.47
N LYS A 73 9.26 -16.21 -11.74
CA LYS A 73 8.09 -16.99 -12.15
C LYS A 73 7.85 -18.12 -11.17
N VAL A 74 6.58 -18.36 -10.86
CA VAL A 74 6.13 -19.55 -10.14
C VAL A 74 5.08 -20.25 -11.01
N ASN A 75 5.35 -21.49 -11.40
CA ASN A 75 4.52 -22.27 -12.33
C ASN A 75 4.28 -21.53 -13.66
N ASP A 76 5.36 -21.01 -14.24
CA ASP A 76 5.40 -20.24 -15.50
C ASP A 76 4.60 -18.93 -15.50
N LYS A 77 4.06 -18.52 -14.35
CA LYS A 77 3.40 -17.23 -14.18
C LYS A 77 4.35 -16.25 -13.50
N ASP A 78 4.47 -15.05 -14.05
CA ASP A 78 5.23 -14.00 -13.42
C ASP A 78 4.63 -13.66 -12.05
N VAL A 79 5.51 -13.58 -11.05
CA VAL A 79 5.20 -13.11 -9.71
C VAL A 79 5.89 -11.78 -9.53
N TYR A 80 5.10 -10.70 -9.51
CA TYR A 80 5.63 -9.35 -9.39
C TYR A 80 5.77 -8.88 -7.94
N THR A 81 5.19 -9.60 -6.99
CA THR A 81 5.26 -9.32 -5.54
C THR A 81 6.43 -10.09 -4.93
N TRP A 82 7.63 -9.52 -5.01
CA TRP A 82 8.82 -10.03 -4.34
C TRP A 82 9.66 -8.88 -3.81
N ASN A 83 10.35 -9.09 -2.69
CA ASN A 83 11.20 -8.08 -2.09
C ASN A 83 12.58 -8.64 -1.65
N PRO A 84 13.62 -7.77 -1.59
CA PRO A 84 13.63 -6.39 -2.09
C PRO A 84 13.64 -6.33 -3.62
N ARG A 85 12.78 -5.48 -4.23
CA ARG A 85 12.79 -5.26 -5.68
C ARG A 85 14.06 -4.53 -6.13
N TRP A 86 14.48 -4.76 -7.38
CA TRP A 86 15.67 -4.16 -7.98
C TRP A 86 16.98 -4.48 -7.24
N ILE A 87 17.01 -5.64 -6.57
CA ILE A 87 18.21 -6.11 -5.88
C ILE A 87 19.33 -6.39 -6.88
N VAL A 88 20.51 -5.87 -6.55
CA VAL A 88 21.78 -6.27 -7.17
C VAL A 88 22.49 -7.13 -6.14
N ILE A 89 22.84 -8.35 -6.52
CA ILE A 89 23.61 -9.29 -5.70
C ILE A 89 25.05 -9.24 -6.23
N HIS A 90 25.95 -8.66 -5.44
CA HIS A 90 27.35 -8.49 -5.83
C HIS A 90 28.11 -9.82 -5.81
N PRO A 91 29.23 -9.96 -6.55
CA PRO A 91 30.08 -11.15 -6.51
C PRO A 91 30.42 -11.59 -5.08
N GLY A 92 30.20 -12.87 -4.76
CA GLY A 92 30.43 -13.45 -3.43
C GLY A 92 29.36 -13.14 -2.38
N GLU A 93 28.41 -12.25 -2.67
CA GLU A 93 27.37 -11.84 -1.74
C GLU A 93 26.28 -12.91 -1.59
N ILE A 94 25.75 -13.03 -0.37
CA ILE A 94 24.57 -13.84 -0.05
C ILE A 94 23.40 -12.90 0.24
N LYS A 95 22.27 -13.13 -0.43
CA LYS A 95 21.04 -12.35 -0.26
C LYS A 95 19.82 -13.25 -0.13
N THR A 96 18.91 -12.84 0.73
CA THR A 96 17.59 -13.45 0.86
C THR A 96 16.56 -12.58 0.15
N ILE A 97 15.72 -13.21 -0.67
CA ILE A 97 14.54 -12.59 -1.28
C ILE A 97 13.30 -13.33 -0.77
N TYR A 98 12.18 -12.61 -0.65
CA TYR A 98 10.87 -13.21 -0.39
C TYR A 98 10.01 -13.09 -1.64
N ILE A 99 9.50 -14.22 -2.11
CA ILE A 99 8.57 -14.30 -3.23
C ILE A 99 7.17 -14.49 -2.64
N PHE A 100 6.35 -13.44 -2.65
CA PHE A 100 4.98 -13.49 -2.11
C PHE A 100 4.09 -14.21 -3.12
N TYR A 101 3.66 -15.42 -2.77
CA TYR A 101 2.89 -16.30 -3.63
C TYR A 101 1.92 -17.13 -2.77
N PRO A 102 0.61 -17.13 -3.07
CA PRO A 102 -0.39 -17.80 -2.25
C PRO A 102 -0.42 -19.33 -2.49
N TRP A 103 0.69 -20.01 -2.19
CA TRP A 103 0.80 -21.47 -2.36
C TRP A 103 -0.17 -22.24 -1.44
N LYS A 104 -0.67 -23.41 -1.86
CA LYS A 104 -1.71 -24.16 -1.12
C LYS A 104 -1.62 -25.69 -1.24
N GLY A 105 -0.45 -26.25 -1.50
CA GLY A 105 -0.22 -27.70 -1.57
C GLY A 105 0.12 -28.23 -2.96
N GLU A 106 0.20 -27.34 -3.95
CA GLU A 106 0.64 -27.63 -5.31
C GLU A 106 2.16 -27.78 -5.42
N GLU A 107 2.61 -28.42 -6.50
CA GLU A 107 3.99 -28.36 -6.95
C GLU A 107 4.29 -26.95 -7.47
N CYS A 108 5.38 -26.36 -6.98
CA CYS A 108 5.83 -25.04 -7.37
C CYS A 108 7.14 -25.17 -8.15
N ASN A 109 7.12 -24.72 -9.41
CA ASN A 109 8.33 -24.48 -10.19
C ASN A 109 8.74 -23.01 -10.07
N ILE A 110 9.83 -22.73 -9.36
CA ILE A 110 10.34 -21.39 -9.13
C ILE A 110 11.48 -21.15 -10.12
N LYS A 111 11.34 -20.10 -10.94
CA LYS A 111 12.34 -19.66 -11.90
C LYS A 111 12.71 -18.20 -11.63
N ILE A 112 13.98 -17.95 -11.35
CA ILE A 112 14.55 -16.62 -11.13
C ILE A 112 15.40 -16.28 -12.36
N GLU A 113 14.92 -15.33 -13.15
CA GLU A 113 15.62 -14.86 -14.35
C GLU A 113 16.48 -13.65 -13.98
N THR A 114 17.73 -13.65 -14.40
CA THR A 114 18.69 -12.58 -14.15
C THR A 114 19.43 -12.18 -15.42
N ASN A 115 20.21 -11.10 -15.36
CA ASN A 115 21.15 -10.74 -16.42
C ASN A 115 22.31 -11.75 -16.59
N VAL A 116 22.55 -12.62 -15.60
CA VAL A 116 23.67 -13.60 -15.56
C VAL A 116 23.17 -15.05 -15.60
N GLY A 117 21.99 -15.27 -16.19
CA GLY A 117 21.41 -16.59 -16.39
C GLY A 117 20.10 -16.82 -15.62
N VAL A 118 19.69 -18.09 -15.57
CA VAL A 118 18.42 -18.51 -14.97
C VAL A 118 18.67 -19.56 -13.90
N LEU A 119 18.15 -19.31 -12.70
CA LEU A 119 18.10 -20.30 -11.61
C LEU A 119 16.69 -20.89 -11.55
N GLU A 120 16.58 -22.22 -11.57
CA GLU A 120 15.30 -22.93 -11.51
C GLU A 120 15.35 -24.05 -10.47
N PHE A 121 14.31 -24.16 -9.65
CA PHE A 121 14.14 -25.25 -8.69
C PHE A 121 12.66 -25.56 -8.46
N LYS A 122 12.37 -26.80 -8.03
CA LYS A 122 11.01 -27.32 -7.86
C LYS A 122 10.83 -27.93 -6.48
N ASP A 123 9.69 -27.65 -5.85
CA ASP A 123 9.28 -28.35 -4.64
C ASP A 123 7.76 -28.31 -4.46
N LYS A 124 7.22 -29.23 -3.66
CA LYS A 124 5.82 -29.25 -3.29
C LYS A 124 5.58 -28.33 -2.09
N SER A 125 4.71 -27.35 -2.27
CA SER A 125 4.30 -26.48 -1.16
C SER A 125 3.51 -27.27 -0.10
N PRO A 126 3.54 -26.85 1.18
CA PRO A 126 2.68 -27.40 2.22
C PRO A 126 1.20 -27.18 1.88
N SER A 127 0.31 -28.05 2.38
CA SER A 127 -1.11 -27.71 2.43
C SER A 127 -1.31 -26.46 3.30
N PHE A 128 -2.38 -25.72 3.00
CA PHE A 128 -2.72 -24.50 3.70
C PHE A 128 -4.18 -24.53 4.14
N LYS A 129 -4.41 -24.36 5.44
CA LYS A 129 -5.73 -24.27 6.08
C LYS A 129 -5.94 -22.97 6.85
N GLY A 130 -4.92 -22.09 6.89
CA GLY A 130 -5.02 -20.80 7.55
C GLY A 130 -3.77 -20.38 8.31
N TYR A 131 -3.94 -19.52 9.30
CA TYR A 131 -2.84 -18.93 10.08
C TYR A 131 -3.04 -19.17 11.58
N ASP A 132 -1.96 -19.53 12.27
CA ASP A 132 -1.84 -19.39 13.71
C ASP A 132 -1.19 -18.05 14.03
N VAL A 133 -1.86 -17.27 14.88
CA VAL A 133 -1.52 -15.89 15.20
C VAL A 133 -1.32 -15.80 16.70
N TYR A 134 -0.12 -15.42 17.13
CA TYR A 134 0.17 -15.14 18.54
C TYR A 134 0.45 -13.66 18.71
N ILE A 135 -0.29 -13.02 19.62
CA ILE A 135 -0.24 -11.59 19.88
C ILE A 135 0.14 -11.40 21.36
N SER A 136 1.26 -10.74 21.62
CA SER A 136 1.66 -10.30 22.96
C SER A 136 1.35 -8.81 23.15
N ASN A 137 0.88 -8.48 24.35
CA ASN A 137 0.73 -7.11 24.81
C ASN A 137 1.95 -6.77 25.71
N PRO A 138 2.93 -6.00 25.24
CA PRO A 138 4.09 -5.65 26.05
C PRO A 138 3.82 -4.51 27.05
N TYR A 139 2.59 -4.00 27.13
CA TYR A 139 2.25 -2.79 27.89
C TYR A 139 1.54 -3.08 29.21
N SER A 140 1.55 -2.07 30.09
CA SER A 140 0.93 -2.12 31.43
C SER A 140 -0.58 -1.95 31.45
N PHE A 141 -1.21 -1.70 30.30
CA PHE A 141 -2.65 -1.53 30.17
C PHE A 141 -3.26 -2.68 29.38
N LYS A 142 -4.53 -2.97 29.65
CA LYS A 142 -5.31 -3.97 28.91
C LYS A 142 -5.63 -3.45 27.50
N ILE A 143 -5.53 -4.33 26.52
CA ILE A 143 -5.92 -4.08 25.13
C ILE A 143 -7.30 -4.71 24.89
N ASP A 144 -8.26 -3.89 24.48
CA ASP A 144 -9.61 -4.28 24.04
C ASP A 144 -9.97 -3.50 22.76
N GLU A 145 -9.62 -4.10 21.62
CA GLU A 145 -9.70 -3.46 20.31
C GLU A 145 -10.10 -4.44 19.21
N ILE A 146 -10.41 -3.89 18.03
CA ILE A 146 -10.61 -4.67 16.81
C ILE A 146 -9.27 -4.80 16.09
N TYR A 147 -8.75 -6.03 16.03
CA TYR A 147 -7.57 -6.36 15.25
C TYR A 147 -7.99 -6.73 13.82
N SER A 148 -7.26 -6.29 12.81
CA SER A 148 -7.63 -6.40 11.40
C SER A 148 -6.44 -6.92 10.60
N ILE A 149 -6.63 -7.92 9.74
CA ILE A 149 -5.51 -8.54 9.04
C ILE A 149 -5.83 -8.62 7.57
N ASN A 150 -4.97 -8.05 6.73
CA ASN A 150 -5.07 -8.20 5.29
C ASN A 150 -4.42 -9.51 4.82
N LEU A 151 -5.19 -10.29 4.05
CA LEU A 151 -4.85 -11.63 3.60
C LEU A 151 -4.92 -11.74 2.06
N HIS A 152 -4.15 -12.68 1.50
CA HIS A 152 -4.06 -12.96 0.07
C HIS A 152 -4.30 -14.43 -0.25
N PHE A 153 -5.05 -14.67 -1.31
CA PHE A 153 -5.57 -15.98 -1.66
C PHE A 153 -5.25 -16.32 -3.11
N ALA A 154 -5.03 -17.61 -3.37
CA ALA A 154 -4.99 -18.14 -4.71
C ALA A 154 -6.42 -18.28 -5.25
N ASP A 155 -6.55 -18.24 -6.57
CA ASP A 155 -7.82 -18.54 -7.20
C ASP A 155 -8.31 -19.96 -6.83
N GLY A 156 -9.61 -20.09 -6.59
CA GLY A 156 -10.25 -21.32 -6.14
C GLY A 156 -9.98 -21.72 -4.68
N GLU A 157 -9.34 -20.87 -3.87
CA GLU A 157 -8.98 -21.22 -2.48
C GLU A 157 -10.11 -20.98 -1.47
N CYS A 158 -10.68 -19.77 -1.45
CA CYS A 158 -11.62 -19.36 -0.40
C CYS A 158 -12.70 -18.39 -0.91
N LYS A 159 -13.92 -18.54 -0.40
CA LYS A 159 -15.00 -17.54 -0.49
C LYS A 159 -15.13 -16.75 0.80
N ALA A 160 -15.84 -15.63 0.75
CA ALA A 160 -15.95 -14.69 1.90
C ALA A 160 -16.59 -15.29 3.15
N ASN A 161 -17.52 -16.23 2.97
CA ASN A 161 -18.22 -16.91 4.05
C ASN A 161 -17.47 -18.16 4.56
N GLU A 162 -16.23 -18.38 4.11
CA GLU A 162 -15.41 -19.56 4.43
C GLU A 162 -14.15 -19.17 5.23
N ILE A 163 -14.23 -18.07 5.97
CA ILE A 163 -13.16 -17.62 6.88
C ILE A 163 -13.74 -17.54 8.29
N LYS A 164 -13.10 -18.23 9.22
CA LYS A 164 -13.50 -18.30 10.64
C LYS A 164 -12.30 -17.96 11.53
N VAL A 165 -12.53 -17.31 12.66
CA VAL A 165 -11.49 -17.06 13.68
C VAL A 165 -11.86 -17.81 14.95
N VAL A 166 -10.89 -18.49 15.55
CA VAL A 166 -11.04 -19.17 16.84
C VAL A 166 -9.96 -18.75 17.82
N ASP A 167 -10.26 -18.82 19.12
CA ASP A 167 -9.31 -18.57 20.21
C ASP A 167 -8.42 -19.79 20.50
N GLU A 168 -7.54 -19.68 21.50
CA GLU A 168 -6.66 -20.77 21.94
C GLU A 168 -7.39 -22.04 22.41
N ASN A 169 -8.68 -21.93 22.78
CA ASN A 169 -9.52 -23.04 23.24
C ASN A 169 -10.38 -23.63 22.11
N GLY A 170 -10.29 -23.08 20.89
CA GLY A 170 -11.11 -23.46 19.75
C GLY A 170 -12.52 -22.86 19.75
N ASN A 171 -12.81 -21.91 20.63
CA ASN A 171 -14.08 -21.19 20.61
C ASN A 171 -14.07 -20.17 19.48
N GLU A 172 -15.20 -20.04 18.77
CA GLU A 172 -15.33 -19.07 17.70
C GLU A 172 -15.29 -17.63 18.25
N VAL A 173 -14.41 -16.83 17.66
CA VAL A 173 -14.27 -15.40 17.95
C VAL A 173 -15.10 -14.63 16.94
N LEU A 174 -15.89 -13.68 17.45
CA LEU A 174 -16.67 -12.77 16.61
C LEU A 174 -15.73 -12.05 15.64
N SER A 175 -15.96 -12.28 14.35
CA SER A 175 -15.12 -11.78 13.26
C SER A 175 -15.96 -11.28 12.09
N GLN A 176 -15.34 -10.49 11.22
CA GLN A 176 -15.95 -9.91 10.04
C GLN A 176 -14.93 -9.81 8.90
N VAL A 177 -15.29 -10.36 7.74
CA VAL A 177 -14.51 -10.25 6.50
C VAL A 177 -15.02 -9.07 5.68
N TRP A 178 -14.11 -8.21 5.22
CA TRP A 178 -14.42 -7.01 4.41
C TRP A 178 -13.23 -6.63 3.53
N GLY A 179 -13.32 -5.56 2.75
CA GLY A 179 -12.26 -5.15 1.84
C GLY A 179 -12.00 -6.18 0.74
N ILE A 180 -13.06 -6.87 0.27
CA ILE A 180 -12.96 -8.05 -0.59
C ILE A 180 -12.78 -7.68 -2.06
N LEU A 181 -11.68 -8.14 -2.66
CA LEU A 181 -11.50 -8.21 -4.12
C LEU A 181 -11.61 -9.66 -4.55
N LYS A 182 -12.19 -9.90 -5.74
CA LYS A 182 -12.43 -11.25 -6.27
C LYS A 182 -11.73 -11.46 -7.61
N TYR A 183 -11.38 -12.71 -7.89
CA TYR A 183 -11.08 -13.18 -9.23
C TYR A 183 -12.38 -13.28 -10.06
N ASP A 184 -12.25 -13.41 -11.38
CA ASP A 184 -13.39 -13.64 -12.29
C ASP A 184 -14.15 -14.94 -11.96
N SER A 185 -13.47 -15.91 -11.35
CA SER A 185 -14.05 -17.14 -10.81
C SER A 185 -15.03 -16.91 -9.65
N GLY A 186 -15.01 -15.71 -9.04
CA GLY A 186 -15.77 -15.36 -7.85
C GLY A 186 -15.10 -15.68 -6.50
N TYR A 187 -13.93 -16.33 -6.51
CA TYR A 187 -13.13 -16.56 -5.31
C TYR A 187 -12.40 -15.29 -4.87
N ILE A 188 -12.06 -15.22 -3.58
CA ILE A 188 -11.35 -14.07 -3.02
C ILE A 188 -9.93 -14.02 -3.59
N LYS A 189 -9.48 -12.82 -3.95
CA LYS A 189 -8.10 -12.47 -4.25
C LYS A 189 -7.42 -11.87 -3.01
N THR A 190 -8.08 -10.90 -2.38
CA THR A 190 -7.70 -10.34 -1.07
C THR A 190 -8.92 -10.04 -0.22
N ALA A 191 -8.75 -10.10 1.10
CA ALA A 191 -9.72 -9.61 2.05
C ALA A 191 -9.01 -9.09 3.31
N THR A 192 -9.75 -8.36 4.14
CA THR A 192 -9.36 -8.02 5.50
C THR A 192 -10.26 -8.78 6.47
N VAL A 193 -9.66 -9.45 7.43
CA VAL A 193 -10.36 -10.16 8.50
C VAL A 193 -10.20 -9.35 9.78
N SER A 194 -11.31 -8.83 10.30
CA SER A 194 -11.33 -8.13 11.57
C SER A 194 -11.95 -8.99 12.66
N PHE A 195 -11.36 -9.01 13.84
CA PHE A 195 -11.86 -9.73 15.01
C PHE A 195 -11.49 -9.00 16.29
N LYS A 196 -12.26 -9.22 17.35
CA LYS A 196 -11.96 -8.62 18.65
C LYS A 196 -10.78 -9.31 19.31
N ILE A 197 -9.90 -8.52 19.90
CA ILE A 197 -8.82 -9.00 20.77
C ILE A 197 -9.01 -8.42 22.17
N GLU A 198 -8.86 -9.26 23.18
CA GLU A 198 -8.84 -8.87 24.58
C GLU A 198 -7.61 -9.47 25.25
N ILE A 199 -6.61 -8.63 25.52
CA ILE A 199 -5.30 -9.06 26.02
C ILE A 199 -4.99 -8.25 27.28
N GLU A 200 -4.85 -8.94 28.41
CA GLU A 200 -4.47 -8.31 29.67
C GLU A 200 -3.07 -7.66 29.58
N ALA A 201 -2.79 -6.74 30.51
CA ALA A 201 -1.48 -6.11 30.62
C ALA A 201 -0.36 -7.16 30.73
N TYR A 202 0.70 -7.02 29.95
CA TYR A 202 1.81 -7.98 29.84
C TYR A 202 1.40 -9.42 29.49
N GLY A 203 0.18 -9.59 28.97
CA GLY A 203 -0.38 -10.89 28.59
C GLY A 203 -0.15 -11.23 27.11
N ALA A 204 -0.62 -12.42 26.73
CA ALA A 204 -0.65 -12.83 25.34
C ALA A 204 -1.87 -13.70 25.04
N ARG A 205 -2.25 -13.75 23.75
CA ARG A 205 -3.34 -14.57 23.23
C ARG A 205 -2.94 -15.24 21.93
N GLN A 206 -3.52 -16.40 21.68
CA GLN A 206 -3.38 -17.10 20.41
C GLN A 206 -4.74 -17.19 19.73
N TYR A 207 -4.74 -16.93 18.43
CA TYR A 207 -5.89 -17.06 17.55
C TYR A 207 -5.53 -17.95 16.37
N SER A 208 -6.51 -18.65 15.83
CA SER A 208 -6.36 -19.32 14.54
C SER A 208 -7.37 -18.75 13.54
N ILE A 209 -6.87 -18.27 12.41
CA ILE A 209 -7.68 -17.86 11.27
C ILE A 209 -7.78 -19.08 10.35
N LEU A 210 -8.96 -19.69 10.29
CA LEU A 210 -9.25 -20.90 9.54
C LEU A 210 -9.87 -20.53 8.19
N ILE A 211 -9.31 -21.11 7.12
CA ILE A 211 -9.67 -20.86 5.72
C ILE A 211 -10.34 -22.10 5.13
N GLY A 212 -11.45 -21.92 4.43
CA GLY A 212 -12.30 -23.00 3.93
C GLY A 212 -13.37 -23.46 4.94
N GLU A 213 -13.48 -22.78 6.09
CA GLU A 213 -14.42 -23.12 7.16
C GLU A 213 -15.44 -22.01 7.37
N GLN A 214 -16.72 -22.37 7.41
CA GLN A 214 -17.79 -21.38 7.62
C GLN A 214 -17.91 -21.02 9.11
N PRO A 215 -18.08 -19.73 9.45
CA PRO A 215 -18.47 -19.31 10.80
C PRO A 215 -19.78 -19.97 11.21
N THR A 216 -19.86 -20.46 12.45
CA THR A 216 -21.09 -21.00 13.02
C THR A 216 -22.00 -19.91 13.59
N ALA A 217 -21.42 -18.76 13.95
CA ALA A 217 -22.14 -17.60 14.43
C ALA A 217 -21.91 -16.40 13.51
N THR A 218 -22.84 -16.15 12.59
CA THR A 218 -22.91 -14.84 11.92
C THR A 218 -23.46 -13.84 12.91
N GLY A 219 -22.61 -13.04 13.53
CA GLY A 219 -23.05 -11.95 14.41
C GLY A 219 -24.08 -11.06 13.70
N GLY A 220 -25.04 -10.53 14.47
CA GLY A 220 -26.02 -9.58 13.95
C GLY A 220 -25.36 -8.29 13.46
N LYS A 221 -26.12 -7.46 12.76
CA LYS A 221 -25.64 -6.14 12.31
C LYS A 221 -25.16 -5.31 13.50
N ILE A 222 -24.03 -4.63 13.34
CA ILE A 222 -23.58 -3.66 14.33
C ILE A 222 -24.64 -2.55 14.50
N ASP A 223 -24.86 -2.16 15.75
CA ASP A 223 -25.81 -1.10 16.10
C ASP A 223 -25.15 0.27 15.93
N ILE A 224 -25.26 0.82 14.72
CA ILE A 224 -24.79 2.13 14.26
C ILE A 224 -25.94 2.82 13.52
N TYR A 225 -26.11 4.13 13.69
CA TYR A 225 -27.10 4.88 12.93
C TYR A 225 -26.59 5.15 11.52
N VAL A 226 -27.39 4.77 10.52
CA VAL A 226 -27.09 5.00 9.11
C VAL A 226 -28.28 5.65 8.44
N GLU A 227 -28.03 6.77 7.76
CA GLU A 227 -29.01 7.44 6.93
C GLU A 227 -28.46 7.55 5.52
N ARG A 228 -29.20 7.02 4.53
CA ARG A 228 -28.79 7.09 3.13
C ARG A 228 -29.86 7.75 2.29
N VAL A 229 -29.50 8.88 1.70
CA VAL A 229 -30.26 9.54 0.65
C VAL A 229 -29.53 9.27 -0.66
N LYS A 230 -29.96 8.23 -1.36
CA LYS A 230 -29.30 7.73 -2.58
C LYS A 230 -29.10 8.86 -3.60
N GLY A 231 -27.87 9.04 -4.07
CA GLY A 231 -27.51 10.10 -5.02
C GLY A 231 -27.47 11.50 -4.38
N SER A 232 -27.43 11.58 -3.05
CA SER A 232 -27.17 12.80 -2.30
C SER A 232 -26.09 12.59 -1.23
N TYR A 233 -26.30 11.71 -0.25
CA TYR A 233 -25.29 11.40 0.78
C TYR A 233 -25.58 10.08 1.51
N THR A 234 -24.56 9.57 2.20
CA THR A 234 -24.68 8.56 3.27
C THR A 234 -24.08 9.12 4.56
N ILE A 235 -24.85 9.15 5.65
CA ILE A 235 -24.38 9.48 7.00
C ILE A 235 -24.26 8.21 7.81
N VAL A 236 -23.15 8.08 8.53
CA VAL A 236 -22.88 7.02 9.51
C VAL A 236 -22.54 7.69 10.84
N ASP A 237 -23.30 7.39 11.89
CA ASP A 237 -23.08 7.89 13.25
C ASP A 237 -22.91 6.69 14.18
N ASN A 238 -21.66 6.47 14.62
CA ASN A 238 -21.27 5.30 15.41
C ASN A 238 -21.35 5.54 16.93
N GLY A 239 -21.84 6.71 17.36
CA GLY A 239 -21.90 7.16 18.75
C GLY A 239 -20.70 8.00 19.21
N ALA A 240 -19.53 7.87 18.58
CA ALA A 240 -18.34 8.67 18.86
C ALA A 240 -17.98 9.61 17.68
N LEU A 241 -18.09 9.10 16.46
CA LEU A 241 -17.90 9.80 15.20
C LEU A 241 -19.21 9.87 14.41
N ARG A 242 -19.39 10.99 13.74
CA ARG A 242 -20.28 11.17 12.61
C ARG A 242 -19.44 11.33 11.36
N ILE A 243 -19.78 10.55 10.34
CA ILE A 243 -19.11 10.53 9.05
C ILE A 243 -20.19 10.71 7.98
N ARG A 244 -19.96 11.61 7.02
CA ARG A 244 -20.83 11.77 5.86
C ARG A 244 -20.03 11.58 4.59
N PHE A 245 -20.54 10.72 3.74
CA PHE A 245 -20.07 10.50 2.38
C PHE A 245 -20.97 11.26 1.43
N ASN A 246 -20.42 12.17 0.64
CA ASN A 246 -21.17 12.89 -0.39
C ASN A 246 -21.45 11.94 -1.57
N GLU A 247 -22.71 11.75 -1.93
CA GLU A 247 -23.13 10.91 -3.07
C GLU A 247 -23.38 11.74 -4.36
N THR A 248 -22.83 12.95 -4.45
CA THR A 248 -22.95 13.86 -5.62
C THR A 248 -21.59 14.31 -6.15
N GLY A 249 -21.57 14.89 -7.36
CA GLY A 249 -20.38 15.54 -7.93
C GLY A 249 -19.42 14.61 -8.67
N ARG A 250 -18.21 15.10 -8.92
CA ARG A 250 -17.13 14.46 -9.69
C ARG A 250 -16.35 13.43 -8.86
N TRP A 251 -16.24 13.65 -7.55
CA TRP A 251 -15.54 12.89 -6.51
C TRP A 251 -16.55 12.16 -5.62
N HIS A 252 -17.58 11.63 -6.25
CA HIS A 252 -18.62 10.82 -5.64
C HIS A 252 -18.08 9.84 -4.57
N GLY A 253 -18.67 9.85 -3.38
CA GLY A 253 -18.32 9.02 -2.23
C GLY A 253 -17.24 9.56 -1.29
N CYS A 254 -16.72 10.77 -1.51
CA CYS A 254 -15.76 11.44 -0.63
C CYS A 254 -16.33 11.75 0.77
N ILE A 255 -15.47 11.91 1.78
CA ILE A 255 -15.90 12.26 3.14
C ILE A 255 -16.01 13.79 3.27
N ASP A 256 -17.23 14.32 3.36
CA ASP A 256 -17.46 15.76 3.52
C ASP A 256 -17.95 16.14 4.93
N TYR A 257 -18.09 15.14 5.81
CA TYR A 257 -18.22 15.32 7.25
C TYR A 257 -17.38 14.25 7.97
N PHE A 258 -16.48 14.65 8.86
CA PHE A 258 -15.72 13.76 9.73
C PHE A 258 -15.51 14.45 11.08
N GLY A 259 -15.99 13.88 12.17
CA GLY A 259 -15.82 14.44 13.52
C GLY A 259 -16.96 14.08 14.45
N SER A 260 -17.22 14.91 15.47
CA SER A 260 -18.35 14.74 16.39
C SER A 260 -19.61 15.43 15.86
N LYS A 261 -20.66 15.52 16.68
CA LYS A 261 -21.85 16.32 16.34
C LYS A 261 -21.58 17.83 16.33
N ASP A 262 -20.57 18.25 17.09
CA ASP A 262 -20.24 19.67 17.31
C ASP A 262 -19.03 20.12 16.46
N VAL A 263 -18.14 19.18 16.11
CA VAL A 263 -16.93 19.44 15.34
C VAL A 263 -16.98 18.67 14.02
N ASN A 264 -16.74 19.36 12.91
CA ASN A 264 -16.56 18.73 11.61
C ASN A 264 -15.22 19.11 11.00
N PHE A 265 -14.23 18.23 11.13
CA PHE A 265 -12.92 18.36 10.52
C PHE A 265 -13.01 18.53 9.01
N ALA A 266 -14.04 17.95 8.35
CA ALA A 266 -14.23 18.07 6.91
C ALA A 266 -14.80 19.41 6.40
N LYS A 267 -15.32 20.27 7.29
CA LYS A 267 -15.85 21.61 6.92
C LYS A 267 -14.93 22.76 7.26
N ILE A 268 -13.86 22.51 8.02
CA ILE A 268 -12.85 23.52 8.30
C ILE A 268 -12.22 23.97 6.96
N PHE A 269 -12.28 23.13 5.92
CA PHE A 269 -11.66 23.27 4.60
C PHE A 269 -12.14 24.36 3.64
N TYR A 270 -13.16 25.14 4.00
CA TYR A 270 -13.79 26.03 3.01
C TYR A 270 -13.83 27.49 3.46
N PRO A 271 -13.27 28.41 2.64
CA PRO A 271 -13.59 29.82 2.77
C PRO A 271 -15.10 30.02 2.79
N LYS A 272 -15.56 31.01 3.56
CA LYS A 272 -16.98 31.33 3.67
C LYS A 272 -17.54 31.70 2.30
N GLY A 273 -18.33 30.80 1.69
CA GLY A 273 -18.94 31.00 0.36
C GLY A 273 -18.33 30.14 -0.76
N ALA A 274 -17.23 29.41 -0.50
CA ALA A 274 -16.70 28.45 -1.45
C ALA A 274 -17.61 27.22 -1.54
N HIS A 275 -17.91 26.77 -2.76
CA HIS A 275 -18.48 25.45 -2.97
C HIS A 275 -17.41 24.44 -2.54
N PRO A 276 -17.74 23.46 -1.68
CA PRO A 276 -16.74 22.51 -1.25
C PRO A 276 -16.17 21.80 -2.48
N PRO A 277 -14.84 21.80 -2.75
CA PRO A 277 -14.23 20.70 -3.47
C PRO A 277 -14.46 19.45 -2.62
N GLU A 278 -15.63 18.87 -2.83
CA GLU A 278 -15.96 17.46 -2.83
C GLU A 278 -15.21 16.58 -1.80
N GLY A 279 -15.07 17.01 -0.54
CA GLY A 279 -14.65 16.21 0.63
C GLY A 279 -13.16 15.77 0.73
N LEU A 280 -12.82 15.13 1.86
CA LEU A 280 -11.57 14.39 2.08
C LEU A 280 -11.49 13.20 1.13
N ALA A 281 -10.39 13.09 0.39
CA ALA A 281 -10.10 12.00 -0.53
C ALA A 281 -8.77 11.34 -0.15
N PHE A 282 -8.80 10.04 0.13
CA PHE A 282 -7.65 9.29 0.63
C PHE A 282 -6.82 8.65 -0.50
N TYR A 283 -7.14 8.91 -1.76
CA TYR A 283 -6.49 8.30 -2.92
C TYR A 283 -6.16 9.31 -4.05
N HIS A 284 -6.33 10.60 -3.78
CA HIS A 284 -6.35 11.67 -4.79
C HIS A 284 -5.04 11.77 -5.59
N GLY A 285 -3.88 11.83 -4.93
CA GLY A 285 -2.62 12.09 -5.62
C GLY A 285 -2.08 10.94 -6.48
N LEU A 286 -2.54 9.69 -6.29
CA LEU A 286 -2.20 8.61 -7.23
C LEU A 286 -3.03 8.71 -8.52
N LEU A 287 -4.31 9.11 -8.45
CA LEU A 287 -5.15 9.32 -9.62
C LEU A 287 -4.67 10.49 -10.49
N ASP A 288 -4.20 11.56 -9.87
CA ASP A 288 -3.69 12.75 -10.58
C ASP A 288 -2.32 12.55 -11.22
N SER A 289 -1.59 11.49 -10.83
CA SER A 289 -0.20 11.24 -11.23
C SER A 289 -0.01 10.05 -12.17
N MET A 290 -1.11 9.45 -12.68
CA MET A 290 -1.04 8.34 -13.63
C MET A 290 -0.62 8.81 -15.03
N LEU A 291 0.45 8.20 -15.55
CA LEU A 291 0.89 8.34 -16.94
C LEU A 291 0.76 6.97 -17.64
N ASP A 292 0.30 6.94 -18.89
CA ASP A 292 0.38 5.71 -19.69
C ASP A 292 1.78 5.49 -20.28
N SER A 293 2.01 4.30 -20.86
CA SER A 293 3.27 3.93 -21.51
C SER A 293 3.66 4.83 -22.70
N GLU A 294 2.78 5.72 -23.16
CA GLU A 294 3.03 6.71 -24.21
C GLU A 294 3.33 8.11 -23.64
N GLY A 295 3.34 8.29 -22.31
CA GLY A 295 3.58 9.56 -21.66
C GLY A 295 2.36 10.47 -21.53
N LYS A 296 1.15 10.01 -21.89
CA LYS A 296 -0.06 10.84 -21.78
C LYS A 296 -0.55 10.87 -20.34
N MET A 297 -0.74 12.09 -19.83
CA MET A 297 -1.33 12.34 -18.52
C MET A 297 -2.79 11.88 -18.49
N TYR A 298 -3.07 10.91 -17.63
CA TYR A 298 -4.42 10.43 -17.40
C TYR A 298 -5.04 11.22 -16.25
N ALA A 299 -5.71 12.34 -16.55
CA ALA A 299 -6.75 12.87 -15.67
C ALA A 299 -7.95 11.91 -15.65
N VAL A 300 -7.82 10.75 -15.00
CA VAL A 300 -8.84 9.67 -15.06
C VAL A 300 -9.62 9.64 -13.76
N ILE A 301 -10.60 10.53 -13.70
CA ILE A 301 -11.72 10.39 -12.77
C ILE A 301 -12.87 9.82 -13.61
N GLN A 302 -12.85 8.51 -13.84
CA GLN A 302 -13.97 7.81 -14.46
C GLN A 302 -14.79 7.10 -13.40
N LYS A 303 -16.06 7.52 -13.32
CA LYS A 303 -17.21 6.85 -12.66
C LYS A 303 -16.84 6.08 -11.39
N THR A 304 -17.04 6.74 -10.24
CA THR A 304 -16.99 6.08 -8.94
C THR A 304 -18.29 5.35 -8.68
N ASP A 305 -18.21 4.04 -8.49
CA ASP A 305 -19.32 3.26 -7.92
C ASP A 305 -19.18 3.25 -6.39
N ILE A 306 -20.27 3.47 -5.69
CA ILE A 306 -20.32 3.44 -4.23
C ILE A 306 -21.33 2.42 -3.74
N TYR A 307 -21.00 1.72 -2.67
CA TYR A 307 -21.89 0.75 -2.06
C TYR A 307 -21.47 0.46 -0.63
N ILE A 308 -22.38 -0.15 0.10
CA ILE A 308 -22.10 -0.67 1.43
C ILE A 308 -21.67 -2.12 1.23
N GLU A 309 -20.40 -2.42 1.53
CA GLU A 309 -19.87 -3.77 1.38
C GLU A 309 -20.38 -4.68 2.49
N SER A 310 -20.41 -4.17 3.72
CA SER A 310 -20.74 -4.97 4.89
C SER A 310 -21.34 -4.13 6.01
N GLU A 311 -22.42 -4.64 6.60
CA GLU A 311 -23.01 -4.17 7.86
C GLU A 311 -22.85 -5.28 8.90
N GLY A 312 -21.62 -5.76 9.06
CA GLY A 312 -21.33 -6.89 9.92
C GLY A 312 -21.34 -6.56 11.41
N PRO A 313 -20.95 -7.52 12.26
CA PRO A 313 -21.05 -7.38 13.71
C PRO A 313 -20.00 -6.47 14.35
N LEU A 314 -18.93 -6.14 13.64
CA LEU A 314 -17.80 -5.35 14.16
C LEU A 314 -17.67 -3.98 13.49
N LEU A 315 -18.05 -3.89 12.22
CA LEU A 315 -17.74 -2.76 11.35
C LEU A 315 -18.89 -2.49 10.38
N TYR A 316 -19.18 -1.21 10.16
CA TYR A 316 -19.89 -0.77 8.96
C TYR A 316 -18.86 -0.41 7.89
N VAL A 317 -18.99 -0.96 6.68
CA VAL A 317 -17.98 -0.79 5.62
C VAL A 317 -18.58 -0.09 4.41
N TYR A 318 -18.20 1.18 4.23
CA TYR A 318 -18.51 1.96 3.04
C TYR A 318 -17.40 1.77 2.00
N THR A 319 -17.76 1.62 0.73
CA THR A 319 -16.79 1.36 -0.34
C THR A 319 -16.97 2.32 -1.50
N ARG A 320 -15.83 2.76 -2.04
CA ARG A 320 -15.75 3.44 -3.34
C ARG A 320 -14.89 2.60 -4.27
N LYS A 321 -15.35 2.43 -5.50
CA LYS A 321 -14.65 1.74 -6.57
C LYS A 321 -14.41 2.70 -7.73
N TRP A 322 -13.16 2.76 -8.16
CA TRP A 322 -12.68 3.58 -9.26
C TRP A 322 -12.30 2.71 -10.44
N LYS A 323 -12.73 3.10 -11.64
CA LYS A 323 -12.28 2.45 -12.88
C LYS A 323 -11.06 3.18 -13.44
N LEU A 324 -9.93 2.47 -13.52
CA LEU A 324 -8.68 2.99 -14.08
C LEU A 324 -8.60 2.74 -15.60
N LYS A 325 -9.71 2.99 -16.31
CA LYS A 325 -9.90 2.68 -17.75
C LYS A 325 -9.54 1.22 -18.11
N LEU A 326 -8.37 1.01 -18.74
CA LEU A 326 -7.82 -0.27 -19.17
C LEU A 326 -6.73 -0.78 -18.22
N LEU A 327 -6.30 0.04 -17.25
CA LEU A 327 -5.23 -0.26 -16.31
C LEU A 327 -5.73 -1.09 -15.11
N GLY A 328 -7.05 -1.16 -14.90
CA GLY A 328 -7.68 -1.97 -13.85
C GLY A 328 -8.65 -1.18 -12.98
N TYR A 329 -8.65 -1.47 -11.67
CA TYR A 329 -9.54 -0.85 -10.68
C TYR A 329 -8.80 -0.46 -9.40
N ALA A 330 -9.30 0.57 -8.74
CA ALA A 330 -8.87 0.96 -7.40
C ALA A 330 -10.07 1.00 -6.45
N TYR A 331 -9.83 0.72 -5.18
CA TYR A 331 -10.86 0.56 -4.17
C TYR A 331 -10.46 1.29 -2.89
N GLU A 332 -11.38 2.09 -2.36
CA GLU A 332 -11.30 2.70 -1.04
C GLU A 332 -12.35 2.06 -0.15
N PHE A 333 -11.91 1.49 0.98
CA PHE A 333 -12.77 0.88 1.97
C PHE A 333 -12.65 1.64 3.29
N TYR A 334 -13.79 2.04 3.85
CA TYR A 334 -13.87 2.75 5.11
C TYR A 334 -14.62 1.88 6.11
N ALA A 335 -13.87 1.17 6.96
CA ALA A 335 -14.43 0.35 8.02
C ALA A 335 -14.59 1.17 9.30
N ILE A 336 -15.85 1.32 9.73
CA ILE A 336 -16.29 2.19 10.82
C ILE A 336 -16.75 1.31 11.99
N PRO A 337 -15.95 1.19 13.07
CA PRO A 337 -16.34 0.47 14.29
C PRO A 337 -17.35 1.25 15.13
N LYS A 338 -18.13 0.57 15.99
CA LYS A 338 -19.04 1.23 16.95
C LYS A 338 -18.29 1.87 18.10
N GLY A 339 -18.66 3.10 18.45
CA GLY A 339 -18.20 3.78 19.67
C GLY A 339 -16.72 4.15 19.72
N LYS A 340 -15.99 4.05 18.60
CA LYS A 340 -14.57 4.44 18.52
C LYS A 340 -14.41 5.72 17.71
N SER A 341 -13.39 6.51 18.06
CA SER A 341 -13.02 7.78 17.42
C SER A 341 -12.14 7.61 16.16
N TYR A 342 -12.11 6.42 15.56
CA TYR A 342 -11.29 6.13 14.39
C TYR A 342 -12.03 5.36 13.30
N ILE A 343 -11.49 5.39 12.09
CA ILE A 343 -11.82 4.51 10.98
C ILE A 343 -10.59 3.68 10.58
N VAL A 344 -10.82 2.44 10.17
CA VAL A 344 -9.81 1.63 9.49
C VAL A 344 -10.01 1.82 7.99
N TYR A 345 -9.04 2.44 7.34
CA TYR A 345 -9.06 2.71 5.92
C TYR A 345 -8.17 1.71 5.19
N LYS A 346 -8.73 1.01 4.19
CA LYS A 346 -7.95 0.17 3.27
C LYS A 346 -8.04 0.76 1.88
N PHE A 347 -6.88 0.89 1.26
CA PHE A 347 -6.78 1.13 -0.17
C PHE A 347 -6.26 -0.12 -0.88
N ALA A 348 -6.85 -0.45 -2.03
CA ALA A 348 -6.42 -1.59 -2.84
C ALA A 348 -6.48 -1.28 -4.33
N MET A 349 -5.53 -1.82 -5.10
CA MET A 349 -5.50 -1.77 -6.57
C MET A 349 -5.52 -3.18 -7.14
N ASP A 350 -6.29 -3.34 -8.21
CA ASP A 350 -6.26 -4.51 -9.08
C ASP A 350 -5.80 -4.04 -10.46
N VAL A 351 -4.52 -4.25 -10.76
CA VAL A 351 -3.83 -3.75 -11.95
C VAL A 351 -3.90 -4.80 -13.04
N SER A 352 -4.49 -4.41 -14.17
CA SER A 352 -4.69 -5.26 -15.35
C SER A 352 -3.70 -4.97 -16.48
N ARG A 353 -2.94 -3.88 -16.39
CA ARG A 353 -1.87 -3.53 -17.32
C ARG A 353 -0.83 -2.67 -16.62
N GLU A 354 0.43 -2.88 -16.94
CA GLU A 354 1.54 -2.09 -16.39
C GLU A 354 1.38 -0.58 -16.64
N PHE A 355 1.63 0.23 -15.63
CA PHE A 355 1.68 1.70 -15.72
C PHE A 355 2.65 2.30 -14.70
N GLY A 356 3.14 3.51 -15.00
CA GLY A 356 4.03 4.24 -14.12
C GLY A 356 3.33 5.40 -13.41
N VAL A 357 3.82 5.77 -12.23
CA VAL A 357 3.40 6.97 -11.51
C VAL A 357 4.62 7.81 -11.10
N GLY A 358 4.44 9.12 -11.07
CA GLY A 358 5.45 10.07 -10.58
C GLY A 358 6.45 10.63 -11.59
N PRO A 359 7.38 11.49 -11.13
CA PRO A 359 8.16 12.35 -12.01
C PRO A 359 9.25 11.59 -12.75
N GLY A 360 9.04 11.32 -14.03
CA GLY A 360 9.94 10.49 -14.85
C GLY A 360 9.33 9.16 -15.30
N ALA A 361 8.09 8.86 -14.86
CA ALA A 361 7.35 7.66 -15.25
C ALA A 361 6.87 7.65 -16.72
N GLY A 362 7.15 8.71 -17.50
CA GLY A 362 6.89 8.78 -18.95
C GLY A 362 7.78 9.84 -19.63
N LYS A 363 8.03 9.68 -20.94
CA LYS A 363 8.63 10.75 -21.76
C LYS A 363 7.51 11.70 -22.21
N PRO A 364 7.56 13.01 -21.88
CA PRO A 364 6.55 13.95 -22.37
C PRO A 364 6.58 13.98 -23.90
N ALA A 365 5.42 14.10 -24.55
CA ALA A 365 5.37 14.36 -25.98
C ALA A 365 6.05 15.72 -26.29
N PRO A 366 6.63 15.93 -27.49
CA PRO A 366 7.38 17.14 -27.82
C PRO A 366 6.64 18.48 -27.65
N SER A 367 5.31 18.45 -27.52
CA SER A 367 4.43 19.60 -27.35
C SER A 367 3.81 19.71 -25.94
N GLU A 368 4.12 18.80 -25.04
CA GLU A 368 3.55 18.78 -23.70
C GLU A 368 4.50 19.43 -22.69
N PRO A 369 3.96 20.20 -21.72
CA PRO A 369 4.77 20.74 -20.65
C PRO A 369 5.46 19.60 -19.91
N ASP A 370 6.73 19.82 -19.65
CA ASP A 370 7.62 18.85 -19.05
C ASP A 370 7.34 18.75 -17.54
N TYR A 371 6.63 17.69 -17.15
CA TYR A 371 6.29 17.39 -15.75
C TYR A 371 7.46 16.83 -14.93
N ARG A 372 8.72 17.15 -15.30
CA ARG A 372 9.93 16.84 -14.49
C ARG A 372 9.96 17.57 -13.14
N TYR A 373 9.08 18.55 -12.89
CA TYR A 373 9.10 19.38 -11.68
C TYR A 373 7.77 19.32 -10.92
N TYR A 374 7.81 18.57 -9.82
CA TYR A 374 7.19 18.83 -8.52
C TYR A 374 5.72 19.29 -8.45
N ASN A 375 4.83 18.40 -7.97
CA ASN A 375 3.51 18.76 -7.43
C ASN A 375 3.29 18.07 -6.06
N PRO A 376 3.37 18.81 -4.93
CA PRO A 376 3.22 18.25 -3.58
C PRO A 376 1.82 17.70 -3.29
N HIS A 377 0.81 18.15 -4.04
CA HIS A 377 -0.60 17.81 -3.82
C HIS A 377 -1.15 16.86 -4.89
N GLY A 378 -0.33 16.42 -5.86
CA GLY A 378 -0.88 15.67 -6.99
C GLY A 378 0.08 15.09 -8.04
N VAL A 379 1.41 15.16 -7.94
CA VAL A 379 2.25 14.36 -8.86
C VAL A 379 3.48 13.83 -8.16
N GLY A 380 3.51 12.51 -8.00
CA GLY A 380 4.69 11.82 -7.51
C GLY A 380 4.51 11.17 -6.15
N GLY A 381 3.40 10.49 -5.92
CA GLY A 381 3.25 9.74 -4.70
C GLY A 381 2.01 8.91 -4.80
N MET A 382 2.11 7.68 -4.33
CA MET A 382 0.94 6.97 -3.90
C MET A 382 0.32 7.68 -2.68
N SER A 383 -0.43 8.76 -2.91
CA SER A 383 -1.01 9.62 -1.87
C SER A 383 -2.20 8.92 -1.20
N ILE A 384 -1.91 7.93 -0.38
CA ILE A 384 -2.92 7.00 0.13
C ILE A 384 -3.50 7.42 1.50
N PRO A 385 -3.03 8.50 2.12
CA PRO A 385 -3.98 9.26 2.95
C PRO A 385 -3.68 10.75 2.97
N HIS A 386 -4.55 11.56 2.38
CA HIS A 386 -4.51 13.01 2.49
C HIS A 386 -5.41 13.45 3.64
N LEU A 387 -4.82 13.90 4.76
CA LEU A 387 -5.57 14.48 5.87
C LEU A 387 -5.27 15.96 5.95
N SER A 388 -6.26 16.81 5.71
CA SER A 388 -6.07 18.26 5.78
C SER A 388 -6.60 18.87 7.09
N VAL A 389 -6.14 20.06 7.49
CA VAL A 389 -6.75 21.01 8.46
C VAL A 389 -6.56 22.43 7.90
N VAL A 390 -7.60 23.28 7.83
CA VAL A 390 -7.44 24.70 7.42
C VAL A 390 -6.93 25.54 8.59
N THR A 391 -6.09 26.51 8.26
CA THR A 391 -5.68 27.59 9.16
C THR A 391 -6.34 28.90 8.70
N GLY A 392 -6.86 29.69 9.64
CA GLY A 392 -7.44 31.02 9.41
C GLY A 392 -8.92 31.17 9.80
N VAL A 393 -9.58 30.15 10.35
CA VAL A 393 -10.89 30.30 11.00
C VAL A 393 -10.64 30.60 12.47
N ALA A 394 -11.20 31.69 13.00
CA ALA A 394 -11.00 32.08 14.40
C ALA A 394 -11.32 30.92 15.37
N GLY A 395 -10.27 30.36 16.00
CA GLY A 395 -10.35 29.21 16.90
C GLY A 395 -10.12 27.83 16.28
N LEU A 396 -9.70 27.76 15.01
CA LEU A 396 -9.30 26.55 14.28
C LEU A 396 -8.06 26.87 13.41
N ASP A 397 -6.89 26.91 14.04
CA ASP A 397 -5.59 27.09 13.39
C ASP A 397 -4.72 25.88 13.72
N ALA A 398 -4.45 24.98 12.77
CA ALA A 398 -3.43 23.96 12.96
C ALA A 398 -2.04 24.62 12.99
N PRO A 399 -1.41 24.88 14.16
CA PRO A 399 -0.21 25.69 14.22
C PRO A 399 1.04 24.86 13.93
N TYR A 400 0.93 23.52 13.87
CA TYR A 400 2.02 22.60 13.64
C TYR A 400 1.54 21.16 13.40
N PHE A 401 2.45 20.33 12.91
CA PHE A 401 2.33 18.88 12.91
C PHE A 401 3.11 18.28 14.08
N LEU A 402 2.58 17.19 14.63
CA LEU A 402 3.20 16.47 15.74
C LEU A 402 3.40 15.00 15.38
N LEU A 403 4.57 14.46 15.69
CA LEU A 403 4.87 13.03 15.60
C LEU A 403 4.83 12.36 16.98
N ASP A 404 4.89 11.03 17.02
CA ASP A 404 4.84 10.23 18.24
C ASP A 404 5.98 10.53 19.24
N THR A 405 7.09 11.08 18.76
CA THR A 405 8.22 11.56 19.59
C THR A 405 7.97 12.91 20.25
N GLY A 406 6.96 13.66 19.81
CA GLY A 406 6.68 15.02 20.29
C GLY A 406 7.39 16.11 19.50
N ASP A 407 8.09 15.74 18.42
CA ASP A 407 8.71 16.70 17.51
C ASP A 407 7.64 17.48 16.74
N ILE A 408 7.82 18.80 16.73
CA ILE A 408 6.91 19.77 16.14
C ILE A 408 7.49 20.22 14.79
N TYR A 409 6.69 20.09 13.74
CA TYR A 409 7.07 20.51 12.39
C TYR A 409 6.15 21.59 11.87
N ASP A 410 6.75 22.66 11.37
CA ASP A 410 6.09 23.74 10.64
C ASP A 410 6.67 23.79 9.21
N PRO A 411 6.04 23.09 8.24
CA PRO A 411 6.54 23.05 6.87
C PRO A 411 6.43 24.41 6.19
N LEU A 412 7.54 24.91 5.62
CA LEU A 412 7.50 25.99 4.64
C LEU A 412 7.05 25.46 3.27
N TYR A 413 6.55 26.33 2.40
CA TYR A 413 6.29 25.94 1.01
C TYR A 413 7.56 25.35 0.39
N PRO A 414 7.47 24.16 -0.23
CA PRO A 414 6.24 23.45 -0.56
C PRO A 414 5.84 22.25 0.34
N GLY A 415 6.52 22.08 1.47
CA GLY A 415 6.31 21.01 2.45
C GLY A 415 7.63 20.40 2.92
N ILE A 416 7.55 19.47 3.89
CA ILE A 416 8.67 18.65 4.39
C ILE A 416 8.33 17.17 4.29
N ASP A 417 9.30 16.35 3.87
CA ASP A 417 9.18 14.89 3.89
C ASP A 417 9.82 14.33 5.16
N ILE A 418 9.08 13.51 5.91
CA ILE A 418 9.55 12.90 7.15
C ILE A 418 9.51 11.39 7.02
N TRP A 419 10.57 10.71 7.45
CA TRP A 419 10.62 9.25 7.46
C TRP A 419 9.47 8.64 8.27
N VAL A 420 8.90 7.56 7.75
CA VAL A 420 7.85 6.75 8.39
C VAL A 420 8.37 5.93 9.58
N MET A 421 9.62 6.15 10.02
CA MET A 421 10.07 5.73 11.36
C MET A 421 9.21 6.33 12.48
N HIS A 422 8.52 7.42 12.18
CA HIS A 422 7.36 7.93 12.91
C HIS A 422 6.08 7.48 12.20
N PRO A 423 5.62 6.24 12.38
CA PRO A 423 4.51 5.68 11.62
C PRO A 423 3.15 6.27 12.02
N VAL A 424 3.14 7.23 12.96
CA VAL A 424 1.98 7.96 13.42
C VAL A 424 2.26 9.47 13.38
N ALA A 425 1.33 10.25 12.84
CA ALA A 425 1.43 11.70 12.73
C ALA A 425 0.07 12.35 12.96
N ALA A 426 0.02 13.61 13.42
CA ALA A 426 -1.22 14.37 13.54
C ALA A 426 -1.08 15.83 13.08
N CYS A 427 -2.19 16.33 12.51
CA CYS A 427 -2.47 17.76 12.41
C CYS A 427 -3.23 18.17 13.67
N ARG A 428 -2.70 19.14 14.43
CA ARG A 428 -3.29 19.57 15.70
C ARG A 428 -3.55 21.06 15.69
N ASP A 429 -4.69 21.46 16.25
CA ASP A 429 -4.94 22.73 16.92
C ASP A 429 -5.11 22.47 18.44
N TYR A 430 -4.81 23.43 19.30
CA TYR A 430 -4.69 23.33 20.77
C TYR A 430 -5.61 22.27 21.42
N ASP A 431 -6.89 22.23 21.03
CA ASP A 431 -7.92 21.32 21.57
C ASP A 431 -8.52 20.30 20.57
N LEU A 432 -8.12 20.31 19.29
CA LEU A 432 -8.74 19.52 18.21
C LEU A 432 -7.69 19.01 17.22
N GLY A 433 -7.81 17.78 16.72
CA GLY A 433 -6.86 17.27 15.73
C GLY A 433 -7.32 16.01 15.01
N VAL A 434 -6.56 15.64 13.97
CA VAL A 434 -6.72 14.37 13.26
C VAL A 434 -5.36 13.69 13.19
N GLY A 435 -5.31 12.45 13.66
CA GLY A 435 -4.13 11.60 13.59
C GLY A 435 -4.27 10.49 12.56
N ILE A 436 -3.13 10.01 12.09
CA ILE A 436 -3.02 8.86 11.20
C ILE A 436 -1.95 7.89 11.65
N SER A 437 -2.18 6.60 11.46
CA SER A 437 -1.20 5.53 11.61
C SER A 437 -1.19 4.62 10.40
N ILE A 438 -0.02 4.26 9.88
CA ILE A 438 0.13 3.19 8.87
C ILE A 438 0.11 1.85 9.58
N LEU A 439 -0.91 1.02 9.33
CA LEU A 439 -1.02 -0.33 9.89
C LEU A 439 -0.30 -1.38 9.07
N CYS A 440 -0.42 -1.27 7.76
CA CYS A 440 0.15 -2.20 6.81
C CYS A 440 0.52 -1.48 5.52
N ASN A 441 1.68 -1.85 5.02
CA ASN A 441 2.24 -1.37 3.78
C ASN A 441 2.28 -2.49 2.74
N ASP A 442 2.31 -2.14 1.46
CA ASP A 442 2.66 -3.11 0.43
C ASP A 442 4.17 -3.40 0.49
N PRO A 443 4.59 -4.68 0.56
CA PRO A 443 6.01 -5.02 0.69
C PRO A 443 6.81 -4.71 -0.59
N THR A 444 6.11 -4.51 -1.71
CA THR A 444 6.69 -4.23 -3.02
C THR A 444 6.80 -2.74 -3.28
N HIS A 445 5.79 -1.99 -2.84
CA HIS A 445 5.67 -0.53 -2.97
C HIS A 445 5.40 0.10 -1.61
N PRO A 446 6.39 0.07 -0.71
CA PRO A 446 6.23 0.59 0.63
C PRO A 446 6.18 2.13 0.64
N ILE A 447 5.26 2.68 1.43
CA ILE A 447 5.31 4.05 1.95
C ILE A 447 6.49 4.18 2.92
N TRP A 448 7.38 5.12 2.65
CA TRP A 448 8.56 5.40 3.47
C TRP A 448 8.61 6.82 4.03
N TYR A 449 7.81 7.74 3.49
CA TYR A 449 7.78 9.13 3.96
C TYR A 449 6.36 9.62 4.17
N TRP A 450 6.22 10.49 5.16
CA TRP A 450 5.11 11.41 5.31
C TRP A 450 5.48 12.73 4.64
N HIS A 451 4.80 13.08 3.55
CA HIS A 451 4.84 14.43 3.00
C HIS A 451 3.87 15.33 3.76
N ILE A 452 4.39 16.42 4.30
CA ILE A 452 3.65 17.36 5.14
C ILE A 452 3.72 18.75 4.53
N THR A 453 2.58 19.38 4.25
CA THR A 453 2.51 20.70 3.58
C THR A 453 1.49 21.59 4.29
N THR A 454 1.76 22.90 4.37
CA THR A 454 0.90 23.94 5.00
C THR A 454 0.10 24.77 3.99
N GLN A 455 0.35 24.58 2.70
CA GLN A 455 -0.30 25.38 1.64
C GLN A 455 -0.74 24.47 0.51
N LYS A 456 -2.00 24.57 0.08
CA LYS A 456 -2.44 23.90 -1.14
C LYS A 456 -1.68 24.47 -2.32
N PHE A 457 -1.06 23.61 -3.14
CA PHE A 457 -0.60 24.02 -4.47
C PHE A 457 -1.76 24.75 -5.16
N PRO A 458 -1.52 25.93 -5.78
CA PRO A 458 -2.56 26.63 -6.51
C PRO A 458 -3.00 25.69 -7.63
N TRP A 459 -4.15 25.05 -7.46
CA TRP A 459 -4.86 24.45 -8.57
C TRP A 459 -5.28 25.63 -9.42
N PHE A 460 -4.43 26.03 -10.35
CA PHE A 460 -4.84 26.84 -11.46
C PHE A 460 -5.97 26.04 -12.12
N GLU A 461 -7.23 26.44 -11.89
CA GLU A 461 -8.30 25.98 -12.75
C GLU A 461 -7.82 26.24 -14.17
N TRP A 462 -7.63 25.16 -14.93
CA TRP A 462 -7.15 25.23 -16.29
C TRP A 462 -8.13 26.08 -17.10
N GLY A 463 -7.77 27.35 -17.35
CA GLY A 463 -8.63 28.35 -18.00
C GLY A 463 -9.09 29.52 -17.12
N ALA A 464 -8.75 29.57 -15.83
CA ALA A 464 -9.04 30.74 -14.99
C ALA A 464 -8.16 31.93 -15.37
N SER A 465 -8.79 33.10 -15.53
CA SER A 465 -8.09 34.35 -15.85
C SER A 465 -7.26 34.84 -14.65
N ALA A 466 -6.17 35.56 -14.89
CA ALA A 466 -5.36 36.13 -13.82
C ALA A 466 -6.13 37.05 -12.85
N GLU A 467 -7.29 37.56 -13.27
CA GLU A 467 -8.17 38.42 -12.46
C GLU A 467 -9.03 37.65 -11.45
N SER A 468 -9.43 36.40 -11.74
CA SER A 468 -10.17 35.55 -10.79
C SER A 468 -9.27 34.98 -9.67
N LEU A 469 -7.95 35.17 -9.77
CA LEU A 469 -6.95 34.70 -8.80
C LEU A 469 -6.73 35.67 -7.62
N ARG A 470 -7.26 36.89 -7.66
CA ARG A 470 -7.08 37.89 -6.59
C ARG A 470 -8.06 37.72 -5.43
N ASP A 471 -9.23 37.15 -5.70
CA ASP A 471 -10.35 37.12 -4.75
C ASP A 471 -10.52 35.77 -4.04
N ASP A 472 -9.75 34.74 -4.43
CA ASP A 472 -9.74 33.42 -3.78
C ASP A 472 -8.30 33.06 -3.35
N PRO A 473 -7.80 33.64 -2.25
CA PRO A 473 -6.55 33.18 -1.67
C PRO A 473 -6.76 31.72 -1.28
N ALA A 474 -6.02 30.81 -1.89
CA ALA A 474 -5.96 29.43 -1.44
C ALA A 474 -5.77 29.44 0.08
N GLY A 475 -6.81 29.04 0.83
CA GLY A 475 -6.72 29.01 2.28
C GLY A 475 -5.52 28.16 2.68
N ASP A 476 -4.75 28.64 3.65
CA ASP A 476 -3.65 27.87 4.21
C ASP A 476 -4.21 26.53 4.73
N LEU A 477 -3.65 25.44 4.22
CA LEU A 477 -4.17 24.08 4.30
C LEU A 477 -3.02 23.17 4.72
N SER A 478 -3.03 22.74 5.97
CA SER A 478 -2.09 21.78 6.50
C SER A 478 -2.50 20.37 6.13
N SER A 479 -1.64 19.55 5.51
CA SER A 479 -1.94 18.16 5.21
C SER A 479 -0.79 17.16 5.38
N ILE A 480 -1.13 15.90 5.67
CA ILE A 480 -0.21 14.75 5.76
C ILE A 480 -0.54 13.80 4.59
N SER A 481 0.48 13.25 3.92
CA SER A 481 0.37 12.24 2.86
C SER A 481 1.47 11.19 2.95
N GLY A 482 1.16 9.92 2.67
CA GLY A 482 2.18 8.87 2.54
C GLY A 482 2.84 8.89 1.16
N VAL A 483 4.14 8.65 1.07
CA VAL A 483 4.94 8.66 -0.15
C VAL A 483 5.79 7.39 -0.28
N ASP A 484 5.81 6.80 -1.47
CA ASP A 484 6.67 5.66 -1.81
C ASP A 484 8.14 6.07 -1.84
N ILE A 485 9.03 5.17 -1.41
CA ILE A 485 10.47 5.44 -1.30
C ILE A 485 11.11 5.98 -2.58
N ASN A 486 10.64 5.54 -3.75
CA ASN A 486 11.22 5.88 -5.03
C ASN A 486 10.72 7.23 -5.59
N MET A 487 9.74 7.83 -4.92
CA MET A 487 9.05 9.04 -5.39
C MET A 487 9.49 10.31 -4.67
N LEU A 488 10.55 10.23 -3.88
CA LEU A 488 11.21 11.41 -3.34
C LEU A 488 11.73 12.32 -4.45
N CYS A 489 11.35 13.58 -4.38
CA CYS A 489 11.62 14.56 -5.43
C CYS A 489 12.66 15.62 -5.04
N TYR A 490 13.22 15.57 -3.82
CA TYR A 490 14.22 16.54 -3.40
C TYR A 490 15.64 16.06 -3.67
N HIS A 491 16.42 16.94 -4.28
CA HIS A 491 17.86 16.79 -4.39
C HIS A 491 18.47 17.10 -3.02
N GLY A 492 18.60 16.07 -2.18
CA GLY A 492 19.20 16.17 -0.85
C GLY A 492 18.31 16.88 0.16
N GLN A 493 17.77 16.11 1.10
CA GLN A 493 17.39 16.65 2.40
C GLN A 493 18.61 17.39 2.97
N ASP A 494 18.43 18.60 3.51
CA ASP A 494 19.54 19.32 4.16
C ASP A 494 19.78 18.64 5.52
N PRO A 495 20.85 17.84 5.68
CA PRO A 495 21.04 17.06 6.89
C PRO A 495 21.33 17.94 8.12
N SER A 496 21.62 19.22 7.90
CA SER A 496 21.80 20.21 8.97
C SER A 496 20.50 20.81 9.49
N ARG A 497 19.38 20.61 8.77
CA ARG A 497 18.04 21.12 9.12
C ARG A 497 17.01 20.03 9.38
N GLU A 498 17.28 18.81 8.91
CA GLU A 498 16.37 17.67 9.01
C GLU A 498 17.00 16.60 9.92
N PRO A 499 16.50 16.41 11.15
CA PRO A 499 17.16 15.59 12.17
C PRO A 499 17.34 14.12 11.75
N TYR A 500 16.55 13.63 10.78
CA TYR A 500 16.55 12.23 10.33
C TYR A 500 17.14 12.03 8.93
N ALA A 501 17.55 13.10 8.24
CA ALA A 501 18.14 13.00 6.90
C ALA A 501 19.52 12.31 6.88
N LEU A 502 20.19 12.23 8.04
CA LEU A 502 21.45 11.52 8.22
C LEU A 502 21.28 10.01 8.43
N GLU A 503 20.06 9.53 8.68
CA GLU A 503 19.83 8.16 9.11
C GLU A 503 19.69 7.17 7.94
N THR A 504 19.44 7.65 6.72
CA THR A 504 19.42 6.81 5.49
C THR A 504 19.66 7.68 4.25
N GLU A 505 20.41 7.16 3.28
CA GLU A 505 20.69 7.85 2.01
C GLU A 505 19.42 8.03 1.17
N VAL A 506 19.07 9.30 0.88
CA VAL A 506 17.96 9.67 0.00
C VAL A 506 18.45 9.61 -1.45
N VAL A 507 17.98 8.63 -2.21
CA VAL A 507 18.26 8.53 -3.65
C VAL A 507 16.97 8.79 -4.44
N PRO A 508 16.82 9.94 -5.11
CA PRO A 508 15.68 10.20 -6.00
C PRO A 508 15.68 9.19 -7.15
N ARG A 509 14.58 8.46 -7.37
CA ARG A 509 14.50 7.42 -8.42
C ARG A 509 13.48 7.70 -9.54
N GLY A 510 12.79 8.84 -9.51
CA GLY A 510 12.06 9.35 -10.67
C GLY A 510 10.78 8.59 -11.04
N GLY A 511 10.17 7.86 -10.11
CA GLY A 511 8.86 7.24 -10.28
C GLY A 511 8.76 5.79 -9.84
N VAL A 512 7.54 5.27 -9.89
CA VAL A 512 7.18 3.89 -9.49
C VAL A 512 6.46 3.21 -10.63
N LEU A 513 6.79 1.93 -10.87
CA LEU A 513 6.16 1.08 -11.87
C LEU A 513 5.24 0.07 -11.18
N PHE A 514 3.94 0.13 -11.49
CA PHE A 514 2.96 -0.87 -11.08
C PHE A 514 2.77 -1.87 -12.22
N ARG A 515 3.00 -3.14 -11.94
CA ARG A 515 2.82 -4.24 -12.90
C ARG A 515 1.47 -4.90 -12.69
N GLU A 516 1.09 -5.78 -13.59
CA GLU A 516 -0.14 -6.57 -13.43
C GLU A 516 -0.13 -7.32 -12.09
N GLY A 517 -1.25 -7.29 -11.39
CA GLY A 517 -1.33 -7.85 -10.05
C GLY A 517 -2.14 -6.99 -9.11
N TYR A 518 -1.92 -7.17 -7.82
CA TYR A 518 -2.69 -6.52 -6.78
C TYR A 518 -1.76 -5.86 -5.77
N TYR A 519 -2.20 -4.72 -5.21
CA TYR A 519 -1.47 -3.96 -4.22
C TYR A 519 -2.41 -3.40 -3.15
N SER A 520 -1.95 -3.28 -1.90
CA SER A 520 -2.79 -2.73 -0.82
C SER A 520 -2.04 -2.14 0.35
N TRP A 521 -2.70 -1.18 0.99
CA TRP A 521 -2.23 -0.45 2.15
C TRP A 521 -3.38 -0.25 3.13
N VAL A 522 -3.08 -0.28 4.43
CA VAL A 522 -4.07 -0.14 5.50
C VAL A 522 -3.61 0.89 6.52
N PHE A 523 -4.53 1.77 6.93
CA PHE A 523 -4.27 2.89 7.83
C PHE A 523 -5.39 2.99 8.87
N VAL A 524 -5.07 3.65 9.97
CA VAL A 524 -6.05 4.13 10.93
C VAL A 524 -6.07 5.64 10.90
N VAL A 525 -7.26 6.22 10.77
CA VAL A 525 -7.48 7.66 10.83
C VAL A 525 -8.33 7.94 12.06
N ARG A 526 -7.80 8.75 12.98
CA ARG A 526 -8.41 9.03 14.29
C ARG A 526 -8.74 10.51 14.41
N ALA A 527 -9.95 10.83 14.85
CA ALA A 527 -10.29 12.15 15.34
C ALA A 527 -9.87 12.30 16.81
N MET A 528 -9.22 13.40 17.15
CA MET A 528 -8.80 13.76 18.51
C MET A 528 -9.57 15.01 18.93
N ILE A 529 -10.43 14.90 19.95
CA ILE A 529 -11.31 15.99 20.39
C ILE A 529 -11.15 16.14 21.89
N HIS A 530 -10.54 17.25 22.33
CA HIS A 530 -10.20 17.50 23.74
C HIS A 530 -9.30 16.40 24.35
N GLU A 531 -8.47 15.77 23.52
CA GLU A 531 -7.51 14.74 23.90
C GLU A 531 -6.07 15.30 23.87
N ASP A 532 -5.20 14.81 24.75
CA ASP A 532 -3.76 15.08 24.62
C ASP A 532 -3.21 14.34 23.39
N VAL A 533 -2.88 15.10 22.35
CA VAL A 533 -2.46 14.55 21.05
C VAL A 533 -1.21 13.69 21.17
N LEU A 534 -0.21 14.11 21.95
CA LEU A 534 1.03 13.34 22.07
C LEU A 534 0.79 11.99 22.75
N SER A 535 0.05 11.98 23.86
CA SER A 535 -0.34 10.74 24.54
C SER A 535 -1.17 9.86 23.61
N THR A 536 -2.09 10.46 22.84
CA THR A 536 -2.93 9.73 21.88
C THR A 536 -2.10 9.11 20.75
N LEU A 537 -1.15 9.84 20.17
CA LEU A 537 -0.23 9.34 19.14
C LEU A 537 0.62 8.18 19.67
N LYS A 538 1.13 8.30 20.90
CA LYS A 538 1.86 7.22 21.58
C LYS A 538 0.98 6.00 21.80
N THR A 539 -0.24 6.18 22.31
CA THR A 539 -1.20 5.08 22.47
C THR A 539 -1.58 4.46 21.14
N MET A 540 -1.78 5.24 20.07
CA MET A 540 -2.01 4.72 18.72
C MET A 540 -0.83 3.87 18.26
N LYS A 541 0.40 4.37 18.40
CA LYS A 541 1.61 3.62 18.06
C LYS A 541 1.67 2.32 18.86
N ASP A 542 1.45 2.38 20.16
CA ASP A 542 1.53 1.23 21.05
C ASP A 542 0.47 0.17 20.70
N MET A 543 -0.79 0.58 20.50
CA MET A 543 -1.89 -0.32 20.17
C MET A 543 -1.80 -0.90 18.76
N TYR A 544 -1.41 -0.10 17.78
CA TYR A 544 -1.47 -0.48 16.38
C TYR A 544 -0.15 -1.00 15.83
N LEU A 545 0.98 -0.64 16.41
CA LEU A 545 2.31 -0.97 15.87
C LEU A 545 3.26 -1.56 16.91
N GLY A 546 2.95 -1.42 18.19
CA GLY A 546 3.73 -1.93 19.31
C GLY A 546 3.38 -3.36 19.74
N LEU A 547 2.28 -3.92 19.25
CA LEU A 547 1.94 -5.33 19.49
C LEU A 547 2.99 -6.24 18.85
N GLU A 548 3.53 -7.21 19.61
CA GLU A 548 4.40 -8.21 19.02
C GLU A 548 3.52 -9.34 18.46
N VAL A 549 3.61 -9.53 17.15
CA VAL A 549 2.76 -10.48 16.42
C VAL A 549 3.67 -11.49 15.72
N SER A 550 3.47 -12.77 16.07
CA SER A 550 4.09 -13.88 15.35
C SER A 550 3.03 -14.68 14.62
N VAL A 551 3.36 -15.09 13.39
CA VAL A 551 2.45 -15.83 12.52
C VAL A 551 3.11 -17.11 12.02
N ASN A 552 2.35 -18.20 12.04
CA ASN A 552 2.70 -19.45 11.38
C ASN A 552 1.57 -19.85 10.43
N TYR A 553 1.89 -20.51 9.33
CA TYR A 553 0.85 -21.13 8.51
C TYR A 553 0.37 -22.43 9.18
N ARG A 554 -0.92 -22.72 9.02
CA ARG A 554 -1.56 -23.96 9.42
C ARG A 554 -1.73 -24.87 8.21
N SER A 555 -1.34 -26.14 8.31
CA SER A 555 -1.45 -27.13 7.22
C SER A 555 -2.66 -28.05 7.28
#